data_AF-A0A2H6AC22-F1
#
_entry.id   AF-A0A2H6AC22-F1
#
_cell.length_a   1.000
_cell.length_b   1.000
_cell.length_c   1.000
_cell.angle_alpha   90.00
_cell.angle_beta   90.00
_cell.angle_gamma   90.00
#
_symmetry.space_group_name_H-M   'P 1'
#
loop_
_entity.id
_entity.type
_entity.pdbx_description
1 polymer ?
#
loop_
_entity_poly.entity_id
_entity_poly.type
_entity_poly.pdbx_seq_one_letter_code
_entity_poly.pdbx_strand_id
1 'polypeptide(L)'
;MLWSVLLIVASIIASLIVFPNLTLPGKWLAVAQAAYRESIRQPLFWLLLVLTTFFMLVSVYLPYFTFGEEIKMMKGLSLSAILLATLILTVFSAGVSISEEIEGRTAVTVLSKPMSRRAFLLGKFVGIFLAAVLLAVLLSVVMAVTVYYRNEIDPEEQRPQLAEVQQLERYLGFLPNAVFATGRYLLYLSYDLSLIAPGIVCNLFQVMILTGLAVALATRLPVVVNLVICLSVFIIGRLAHIVVYQSSPERGGNPLVHVMAQIFATILPGFNYFDMTDATIAGIDVPWGDYVLHVGVHATVYTAIALLFGLILFEDRDVA
;
A
#
# COMPACT_ATOMS: atom_id res chain seq x y z
N MET A 1 -17.94 -17.07 6.27
CA MET A 1 -16.62 -16.43 6.07
C MET A 1 -16.70 -15.09 5.34
N LEU A 2 -17.62 -14.89 4.39
CA LEU A 2 -17.74 -13.62 3.66
C LEU A 2 -18.08 -12.41 4.56
N TRP A 3 -19.07 -12.54 5.44
CA TRP A 3 -19.44 -11.47 6.38
C TRP A 3 -18.33 -11.00 7.31
N SER A 4 -17.40 -11.89 7.70
CA SER A 4 -16.27 -11.49 8.56
C SER A 4 -15.30 -10.54 7.85
N VAL A 5 -15.17 -10.60 6.53
CA VAL A 5 -14.25 -9.73 5.77
C VAL A 5 -14.71 -8.28 5.86
N LEU A 6 -16.00 -8.01 5.67
CA LEU A 6 -16.56 -6.66 5.79
C LEU A 6 -16.39 -6.10 7.20
N LEU A 7 -16.62 -6.93 8.22
CA LEU A 7 -16.41 -6.52 9.62
C LEU A 7 -14.94 -6.22 9.91
N ILE A 8 -14.00 -7.01 9.39
CA ILE A 8 -12.57 -6.77 9.53
C ILE A 8 -12.19 -5.46 8.85
N VAL A 9 -12.61 -5.23 7.60
CA VAL A 9 -12.30 -4.00 6.86
C VAL A 9 -12.90 -2.78 7.57
N ALA A 10 -14.16 -2.84 7.98
CA ALA A 10 -14.80 -1.77 8.73
C ALA A 10 -14.12 -1.50 10.07
N SER A 11 -13.70 -2.57 10.78
CA SER A 11 -12.95 -2.47 12.04
C SER A 11 -11.58 -1.82 11.83
N ILE A 12 -10.86 -2.18 10.76
CA ILE A 12 -9.58 -1.56 10.40
C ILE A 12 -9.78 -0.06 10.14
N ILE A 13 -10.75 0.31 9.30
CA ILE A 13 -11.05 1.72 9.01
C ILE A 13 -11.40 2.48 10.30
N ALA A 14 -12.31 1.93 11.11
CA ALA A 14 -12.70 2.54 12.38
C ALA A 14 -11.51 2.70 13.33
N SER A 15 -10.66 1.68 13.45
CA SER A 15 -9.47 1.71 14.30
C SER A 15 -8.49 2.80 13.86
N LEU A 16 -8.28 2.97 12.55
CA LEU A 16 -7.41 4.00 12.00
C LEU A 16 -7.98 5.41 12.19
N ILE A 17 -9.29 5.59 12.03
CA ILE A 17 -9.96 6.88 12.28
C ILE A 17 -9.89 7.27 13.77
N VAL A 18 -10.01 6.29 14.68
CA VAL A 18 -9.96 6.52 16.14
C VAL A 18 -8.52 6.67 16.64
N PHE A 19 -7.54 6.04 16.00
CA PHE A 19 -6.12 6.04 16.36
C PHE A 19 -5.55 7.40 16.85
N PRO A 20 -5.76 8.54 16.15
CA PRO A 20 -5.20 9.84 16.57
C PRO A 20 -5.82 10.39 17.86
N ASN A 21 -6.96 9.86 18.31
CA ASN A 21 -7.67 10.32 19.52
C ASN A 21 -7.43 9.41 20.74
N LEU A 22 -6.73 8.29 20.56
CA LEU A 22 -6.42 7.37 21.65
C LEU A 22 -5.37 7.99 22.58
N THR A 23 -5.59 7.93 23.89
CA THR A 23 -4.61 8.36 24.90
C THR A 23 -3.64 7.22 25.20
N LEU A 24 -2.67 6.99 24.32
CA LEU A 24 -1.77 5.86 24.44
C LEU A 24 -0.51 6.20 25.27
N PRO A 25 -0.12 5.36 26.25
CA PRO A 25 1.08 5.58 27.04
C PRO A 25 2.34 5.24 26.24
N GLY A 26 3.06 6.24 25.75
CA GLY A 26 4.35 6.03 25.09
C GLY A 26 4.85 7.25 24.33
N LYS A 27 6.10 7.65 24.56
CA LYS A 27 6.72 8.81 23.89
C LYS A 27 6.76 8.65 22.36
N TRP A 28 7.11 7.46 21.87
CA TRP A 28 7.18 7.15 20.42
C TRP A 28 5.79 7.13 19.77
N LEU A 29 4.78 6.70 20.53
CA LEU A 29 3.41 6.55 20.05
C LEU A 29 2.69 7.90 19.93
N ALA A 30 2.98 8.83 20.85
CA ALA A 30 2.53 10.22 20.71
C ALA A 30 3.09 10.88 19.43
N VAL A 31 4.35 10.60 19.07
CA VAL A 31 4.94 11.05 17.79
C VAL A 31 4.24 10.38 16.62
N ALA A 32 3.97 9.08 16.69
CA ALA A 32 3.26 8.37 15.62
C ALA A 32 1.84 8.94 15.38
N GLN A 33 1.09 9.24 16.44
CA GLN A 33 -0.24 9.85 16.33
C GLN A 33 -0.18 11.27 15.73
N ALA A 34 0.82 12.05 16.12
CA ALA A 34 1.05 13.37 15.55
C ALA A 34 1.38 13.28 14.05
N ALA A 35 2.35 12.44 13.68
CA ALA A 35 2.77 12.22 12.30
C ALA A 35 1.65 11.65 11.40
N TYR A 36 0.84 10.74 11.94
CA TYR A 36 -0.35 10.22 11.26
C TYR A 36 -1.38 11.32 10.98
N ARG A 37 -1.70 12.14 12.00
CA ARG A 37 -2.64 13.25 11.88
C ARG A 37 -2.15 14.32 10.92
N GLU A 38 -0.85 14.60 10.94
CA GLU A 38 -0.19 15.47 9.98
C GLU A 38 -0.35 14.94 8.56
N SER A 39 -0.01 13.67 8.33
CA SER A 39 -0.07 13.02 7.01
C SER A 39 -1.49 13.02 6.40
N ILE A 40 -2.54 12.77 7.20
CA ILE A 40 -3.94 12.76 6.73
C ILE A 40 -4.48 14.17 6.48
N ARG A 41 -3.97 15.17 7.18
CA ARG A 41 -4.39 16.57 7.00
C ARG A 41 -3.66 17.26 5.84
N GLN A 42 -2.56 16.69 5.35
CA GLN A 42 -1.88 17.20 4.17
C GLN A 42 -2.82 17.14 2.95
N PRO A 43 -2.89 18.20 2.12
CA PRO A 43 -3.71 18.21 0.92
C PRO A 43 -3.41 17.04 -0.04
N LEU A 44 -2.17 16.55 -0.04
CA LEU A 44 -1.73 15.44 -0.88
C LEU A 44 -2.53 14.15 -0.61
N PHE A 45 -2.88 13.85 0.64
CA PHE A 45 -3.66 12.66 0.99
C PHE A 45 -5.02 12.65 0.26
N TRP A 46 -5.75 13.75 0.38
CA TRP A 46 -7.07 13.92 -0.23
C TRP A 46 -6.99 14.03 -1.75
N LEU A 47 -5.95 14.71 -2.26
CA LEU A 47 -5.68 14.79 -3.70
C LEU A 47 -5.49 13.40 -4.29
N LEU A 48 -4.64 12.56 -3.69
CA LEU A 48 -4.39 11.19 -4.17
C LEU A 48 -5.63 10.31 -4.04
N LEU A 49 -6.37 10.41 -2.93
CA LEU A 49 -7.62 9.67 -2.75
C LEU A 49 -8.63 10.00 -3.87
N VAL A 50 -8.85 11.29 -4.13
CA VAL A 50 -9.81 11.74 -5.16
C VAL A 50 -9.30 11.41 -6.56
N LEU A 51 -8.03 11.66 -6.85
CA LEU A 51 -7.43 11.42 -8.16
C LEU A 51 -7.45 9.92 -8.52
N THR A 52 -7.06 9.05 -7.58
CA THR A 52 -7.08 7.60 -7.81
C THR A 52 -8.50 7.05 -7.88
N THR A 53 -9.43 7.58 -7.07
CA THR A 53 -10.85 7.23 -7.18
C THR A 53 -11.41 7.62 -8.55
N PHE A 54 -11.11 8.83 -9.03
CA PHE A 54 -11.51 9.29 -10.34
C PHE A 54 -10.93 8.41 -11.45
N PHE A 55 -9.64 8.06 -11.36
CA PHE A 55 -8.99 7.13 -12.30
C PHE A 55 -9.70 5.77 -12.32
N MET A 56 -10.05 5.20 -11.17
CA MET A 56 -10.77 3.93 -11.08
C MET A 56 -12.20 4.02 -11.66
N LEU A 57 -12.89 5.14 -11.49
CA LEU A 57 -14.22 5.35 -12.07
C LEU A 57 -14.16 5.45 -13.60
N VAL A 58 -13.18 6.16 -14.15
CA VAL A 58 -12.94 6.23 -15.59
C VAL A 58 -12.60 4.84 -16.14
N SER A 59 -11.80 4.09 -15.41
CA SER A 59 -11.40 2.71 -15.72
C SER A 59 -12.58 1.75 -15.88
N VAL A 60 -13.74 1.99 -15.24
CA VAL A 60 -14.96 1.19 -15.45
C VAL A 60 -15.52 1.30 -16.88
N TYR A 61 -15.34 2.45 -17.53
CA TYR A 61 -15.90 2.71 -18.86
C TYR A 61 -14.88 2.59 -19.99
N LEU A 62 -13.59 2.48 -19.66
CA LEU A 62 -12.53 2.35 -20.67
C LEU A 62 -12.59 0.96 -21.32
N PRO A 63 -12.72 0.87 -22.65
CA PRO A 63 -12.55 -0.39 -23.35
C PRO A 63 -11.08 -0.80 -23.27
N TYR A 64 -10.86 -2.01 -22.76
CA TYR A 64 -9.52 -2.53 -22.51
C TYR A 64 -8.92 -3.23 -23.72
N PHE A 65 -9.72 -3.42 -24.79
CA PHE A 65 -9.33 -4.13 -26.02
C PHE A 65 -8.71 -5.51 -25.74
N THR A 66 -9.17 -6.15 -24.67
CA THR A 66 -8.78 -7.51 -24.32
C THR A 66 -9.93 -8.45 -24.66
N PHE A 67 -9.63 -9.62 -25.23
CA PHE A 67 -10.62 -10.56 -25.74
C PHE A 67 -11.30 -11.34 -24.59
N GLY A 68 -12.08 -10.64 -23.76
CA GLY A 68 -12.87 -11.23 -22.65
C GLY A 68 -12.15 -11.35 -21.31
N GLU A 69 -11.11 -10.54 -21.06
CA GLU A 69 -10.41 -10.45 -19.78
C GLU A 69 -10.42 -9.01 -19.22
N GLU A 70 -11.50 -8.27 -19.42
CA GLU A 70 -11.55 -6.83 -19.14
C GLU A 70 -11.52 -6.55 -17.63
N ILE A 71 -12.27 -7.33 -16.84
CA ILE A 71 -12.26 -7.20 -15.37
C ILE A 71 -10.86 -7.48 -14.80
N LYS A 72 -10.16 -8.46 -15.37
CA LYS A 72 -8.82 -8.85 -14.96
C LYS A 72 -7.84 -7.69 -15.13
N MET A 73 -7.82 -7.07 -16.31
CA MET A 73 -6.95 -5.92 -16.56
C MET A 73 -7.33 -4.71 -15.70
N MET A 74 -8.64 -4.48 -15.50
CA MET A 74 -9.14 -3.42 -14.61
C MET A 74 -8.67 -3.60 -13.16
N LYS A 75 -8.74 -4.83 -12.63
CA LYS A 75 -8.26 -5.17 -11.28
C LYS A 75 -6.75 -4.89 -11.16
N GLY A 76 -5.96 -5.25 -12.18
CA GLY A 76 -4.51 -4.99 -12.20
C GLY A 76 -4.13 -3.51 -12.21
N LEU A 77 -4.82 -2.72 -13.02
CA LEU A 77 -4.62 -1.27 -13.07
C LEU A 77 -5.00 -0.62 -11.75
N SER A 78 -6.09 -1.05 -11.12
CA SER A 78 -6.55 -0.53 -9.84
C SER A 78 -5.55 -0.85 -8.71
N LEU A 79 -5.04 -2.08 -8.63
CA LEU A 79 -3.99 -2.46 -7.68
C LEU A 79 -2.71 -1.64 -7.85
N SER A 80 -2.28 -1.45 -9.10
CA SER A 80 -1.10 -0.63 -9.42
C SER A 80 -1.31 0.85 -9.05
N ALA A 81 -2.52 1.38 -9.26
CA ALA A 81 -2.87 2.74 -8.90
C ALA A 81 -2.88 2.96 -7.38
N ILE A 82 -3.35 1.97 -6.60
CA ILE A 82 -3.28 1.99 -5.11
C ILE A 82 -1.83 2.03 -4.65
N LEU A 83 -0.98 1.15 -5.20
CA LEU A 83 0.44 1.10 -4.87
C LEU A 83 1.12 2.44 -5.17
N LEU A 84 0.88 3.01 -6.36
CA LEU A 84 1.49 4.27 -6.75
C LEU A 84 1.03 5.43 -5.84
N ALA A 85 -0.26 5.52 -5.56
CA ALA A 85 -0.81 6.56 -4.69
C ALA A 85 -0.23 6.49 -3.28
N THR A 86 -0.20 5.30 -2.68
CA THR A 86 0.33 5.09 -1.33
C THR A 86 1.84 5.35 -1.26
N LEU A 87 2.60 4.93 -2.28
CA LEU A 87 4.02 5.19 -2.38
C LEU A 87 4.32 6.70 -2.47
N ILE A 88 3.62 7.43 -3.35
CA ILE A 88 3.77 8.88 -3.50
C ILE A 88 3.48 9.58 -2.18
N LEU A 89 2.38 9.20 -1.51
CA LEU A 89 2.02 9.73 -0.20
C LEU A 89 3.16 9.54 0.79
N THR A 90 3.65 8.31 1.00
CA THR A 90 4.64 8.05 2.05
C THR A 90 5.98 8.72 1.81
N VAL A 91 6.45 8.71 0.56
CA VAL A 91 7.75 9.29 0.22
C VAL A 91 7.71 10.81 0.38
N PHE A 92 6.63 11.45 -0.08
CA PHE A 92 6.46 12.90 0.05
C PHE A 92 6.23 13.33 1.51
N SER A 93 5.31 12.66 2.22
CA SER A 93 5.01 12.96 3.62
C SER A 93 6.23 12.74 4.51
N ALA A 94 7.05 11.72 4.27
CA ALA A 94 8.30 11.52 4.99
C ALA A 94 9.32 12.65 4.75
N GLY A 95 9.46 13.11 3.51
CA GLY A 95 10.30 14.25 3.19
C GLY A 95 9.87 15.51 3.93
N VAL A 96 8.62 15.95 3.75
CA VAL A 96 8.12 17.20 4.34
C VAL A 96 8.11 17.14 5.87
N SER A 97 7.55 16.09 6.45
CA SER A 97 7.33 15.97 7.88
C SER A 97 8.62 15.89 8.71
N ILE A 98 9.73 15.47 8.09
CA ILE A 98 11.04 15.38 8.74
C ILE A 98 11.89 16.60 8.40
N SER A 99 11.89 17.06 7.15
CA SER A 99 12.66 18.25 6.75
C SER A 99 12.16 19.51 7.49
N GLU A 100 10.84 19.73 7.61
CA GLU A 100 10.30 20.92 8.30
C GLU A 100 10.67 20.95 9.80
N GLU A 101 10.67 19.80 10.47
CA GLU A 101 11.00 19.72 11.90
C GLU A 101 12.49 19.87 12.19
N ILE A 102 13.33 19.50 11.22
CA ILE A 102 14.78 19.55 11.36
C ILE A 102 15.36 20.90 10.88
N GLU A 103 14.77 21.53 9.87
CA GLU A 103 15.28 22.77 9.24
C GLU A 103 14.65 24.03 9.87
N GLY A 104 13.43 23.92 10.43
CA GLY A 104 12.64 25.05 10.93
C GLY A 104 13.09 25.72 12.24
N ARG A 105 14.25 25.36 12.85
CA ARG A 105 14.71 25.86 14.17
C ARG A 105 13.71 25.74 15.33
N THR A 106 12.61 25.01 15.19
CA THR A 106 11.66 24.69 16.28
C THR A 106 12.16 23.55 17.18
N ALA A 107 13.17 22.80 16.73
CA ALA A 107 13.88 21.84 17.58
C ALA A 107 14.50 22.50 18.82
N VAL A 108 14.93 23.77 18.74
CA VAL A 108 15.65 24.44 19.84
C VAL A 108 14.70 24.90 20.97
N THR A 109 13.42 25.16 20.67
CA THR A 109 12.45 25.65 21.68
C THR A 109 11.59 24.53 22.31
N VAL A 110 11.48 23.36 21.66
CA VAL A 110 10.68 22.21 22.14
C VAL A 110 11.55 21.14 22.85
N LEU A 111 12.87 21.34 22.93
CA LEU A 111 13.81 20.47 23.65
C LEU A 111 13.64 20.44 25.19
N SER A 112 12.62 21.08 25.76
CA SER A 112 12.31 21.00 27.20
C SER A 112 11.88 19.59 27.65
N LYS A 113 11.71 18.63 26.74
CA LYS A 113 11.74 17.19 27.06
C LYS A 113 12.64 16.44 26.08
N PRO A 114 13.74 15.80 26.54
CA PRO A 114 14.60 15.00 25.67
C PRO A 114 13.80 13.79 25.17
N MET A 115 13.41 13.86 23.90
CA MET A 115 12.86 12.75 23.13
C MET A 115 14.04 11.92 22.62
N SER A 116 14.04 10.61 22.85
CA SER A 116 15.09 9.76 22.29
C SER A 116 14.97 9.77 20.76
N ARG A 117 16.12 9.94 20.08
CA ARG A 117 16.24 9.93 18.62
C ARG A 117 15.53 8.72 17.98
N ARG A 118 15.63 7.57 18.65
CA ARG A 118 14.96 6.31 18.28
C ARG A 118 13.44 6.39 18.33
N ALA A 119 12.88 6.99 19.38
CA ALA A 119 11.44 7.15 19.52
C ALA A 119 10.86 8.12 18.49
N PHE A 120 11.63 9.14 18.11
CA PHE A 120 11.26 10.08 17.06
C PHE A 120 11.18 9.41 15.68
N LEU A 121 12.25 8.74 15.24
CA LEU A 121 12.31 8.12 13.91
C LEU A 121 11.28 6.99 13.76
N LEU A 122 11.16 6.11 14.77
CA LEU A 122 10.17 5.04 14.78
C LEU A 122 8.74 5.58 14.79
N GLY A 123 8.48 6.62 15.58
CA GLY A 123 7.18 7.27 15.63
C GLY A 123 6.77 7.83 14.26
N LYS A 124 7.65 8.58 13.60
CA LYS A 124 7.41 9.14 12.26
C LYS A 124 7.15 8.05 11.23
N PHE A 125 7.98 7.01 11.21
CA PHE A 125 7.79 5.84 10.34
C PHE A 125 6.39 5.21 10.52
N VAL A 126 6.02 4.86 11.76
CA VAL A 126 4.72 4.22 12.04
C VAL A 126 3.56 5.14 11.67
N GLY A 127 3.63 6.43 12.00
CA GLY A 127 2.56 7.37 11.72
C GLY A 127 2.32 7.56 10.22
N ILE A 128 3.39 7.72 9.43
CA ILE A 128 3.31 7.89 7.97
C ILE A 128 2.84 6.59 7.31
N PHE A 129 3.36 5.44 7.75
CA PHE A 129 2.95 4.14 7.22
C PHE A 129 1.46 3.87 7.49
N LEU A 130 0.96 4.15 8.69
CA LEU A 130 -0.46 4.00 9.02
C LEU A 130 -1.36 4.90 8.16
N ALA A 131 -0.89 6.11 7.79
CA ALA A 131 -1.64 6.97 6.88
C ALA A 131 -1.76 6.34 5.48
N ALA A 132 -0.70 5.68 5.00
CA ALA A 132 -0.76 4.92 3.75
C ALA A 132 -1.63 3.66 3.85
N VAL A 133 -1.64 2.97 4.99
CA VAL A 133 -2.59 1.86 5.23
C VAL A 133 -4.03 2.38 5.14
N LEU A 134 -4.35 3.53 5.75
CA LEU A 134 -5.69 4.11 5.63
C LEU A 134 -6.03 4.42 4.17
N LEU A 135 -5.13 5.08 3.43
CA LEU A 135 -5.35 5.39 2.00
C LEU A 135 -5.57 4.11 1.18
N ALA A 136 -4.75 3.08 1.39
CA ALA A 136 -4.87 1.80 0.70
C ALA A 136 -6.20 1.11 0.99
N VAL A 137 -6.63 1.07 2.25
CA VAL A 137 -7.89 0.43 2.65
C VAL A 137 -9.08 1.19 2.06
N LEU A 138 -9.08 2.53 2.11
CA LEU A 138 -10.14 3.33 1.48
C LEU A 138 -10.22 3.08 -0.04
N LEU A 139 -9.08 3.10 -0.73
CA LEU A 139 -9.05 2.84 -2.17
C LEU A 139 -9.37 1.38 -2.52
N SER A 140 -9.09 0.42 -1.62
CA SER A 140 -9.48 -0.98 -1.84
C SER A 140 -11.00 -1.18 -1.82
N VAL A 141 -11.70 -0.44 -0.95
CA VAL A 141 -13.17 -0.41 -0.95
C VAL A 141 -13.67 0.21 -2.25
N VAL A 142 -13.08 1.33 -2.71
CA VAL A 142 -13.43 1.95 -4.00
C VAL A 142 -13.22 0.96 -5.16
N MET A 143 -12.09 0.25 -5.18
CA MET A 143 -11.80 -0.77 -6.20
C MET A 143 -12.84 -1.90 -6.20
N ALA A 144 -13.23 -2.42 -5.03
CA ALA A 144 -14.24 -3.47 -4.95
C ALA A 144 -15.62 -2.96 -5.43
N VAL A 145 -15.93 -1.69 -5.18
CA VAL A 145 -17.14 -1.03 -5.71
C VAL A 145 -17.09 -0.87 -7.23
N THR A 146 -15.95 -0.44 -7.80
CA THR A 146 -15.83 -0.28 -9.26
C THR A 146 -15.86 -1.62 -10.00
N VAL A 147 -15.29 -2.67 -9.41
CA VAL A 147 -15.42 -4.06 -9.90
C VAL A 147 -16.88 -4.50 -9.93
N TYR A 148 -17.63 -4.27 -8.85
CA TYR A 148 -19.06 -4.57 -8.81
C TYR A 148 -19.82 -3.86 -9.96
N TYR A 149 -19.58 -2.56 -10.16
CA TYR A 149 -20.25 -1.81 -11.23
C TYR A 149 -19.88 -2.31 -12.62
N ARG A 150 -18.62 -2.66 -12.88
CA ARG A 150 -18.21 -3.22 -14.18
C ARG A 150 -18.93 -4.54 -14.46
N ASN A 151 -19.02 -5.41 -13.45
CA ASN A 151 -19.65 -6.72 -13.57
C ASN A 151 -21.16 -6.66 -13.82
N GLU A 152 -21.85 -5.59 -13.42
CA GLU A 152 -23.27 -5.38 -13.71
C GLU A 152 -23.51 -4.91 -15.16
N ILE A 153 -22.52 -4.27 -15.80
CA ILE A 153 -22.60 -3.84 -17.20
C ILE A 153 -22.34 -5.03 -18.13
N ASP A 154 -21.28 -5.80 -17.87
CA ASP A 154 -20.93 -6.98 -18.65
C ASP A 154 -20.56 -8.16 -17.72
N PRO A 155 -21.46 -9.14 -17.55
CA PRO A 155 -21.21 -10.27 -16.67
C PRO A 155 -20.26 -11.29 -17.32
N GLU A 156 -18.95 -11.06 -17.22
CA GLU A 156 -17.92 -12.00 -17.70
C GLU A 156 -17.74 -13.23 -16.77
N GLU A 157 -17.93 -13.06 -15.45
CA GLU A 157 -17.61 -14.10 -14.45
C GLU A 157 -18.87 -14.86 -13.98
N GLN A 158 -18.83 -16.21 -13.99
CA GLN A 158 -19.88 -17.01 -13.35
C GLN A 158 -19.87 -16.75 -11.85
N ARG A 159 -21.03 -16.42 -11.29
CA ARG A 159 -21.20 -15.94 -9.91
C ARG A 159 -21.78 -17.04 -9.00
N PRO A 160 -21.02 -18.06 -8.57
CA PRO A 160 -21.55 -19.17 -7.77
C PRO A 160 -22.15 -18.69 -6.44
N GLN A 161 -21.64 -17.59 -5.89
CA GLN A 161 -22.14 -16.98 -4.65
C GLN A 161 -23.54 -16.34 -4.79
N LEU A 162 -23.95 -15.96 -6.01
CA LEU A 162 -25.34 -15.53 -6.24
C LEU A 162 -26.33 -16.66 -6.11
N ALA A 163 -25.89 -17.92 -6.28
CA ALA A 163 -26.79 -19.05 -6.15
C ALA A 163 -27.36 -19.13 -4.74
N GLU A 164 -26.56 -18.80 -3.71
CA GLU A 164 -27.03 -18.70 -2.32
C GLU A 164 -28.10 -17.61 -2.15
N VAL A 165 -27.90 -16.44 -2.78
CA VAL A 165 -28.86 -15.32 -2.69
C VAL A 165 -30.13 -15.59 -3.49
N GLN A 166 -30.02 -16.20 -4.67
CA GLN A 166 -31.17 -16.63 -5.48
C GLN A 166 -31.99 -17.72 -4.78
N GLN A 167 -31.32 -18.63 -4.05
CA GLN A 167 -32.00 -19.60 -3.21
C GLN A 167 -32.76 -18.90 -2.06
N LEU A 168 -32.12 -17.96 -1.36
CA LEU A 168 -32.76 -17.18 -0.30
C LEU A 168 -33.93 -16.33 -0.83
N GLU A 169 -33.79 -15.71 -2.00
CA GLU A 169 -34.86 -14.96 -2.68
C GLU A 169 -36.07 -15.84 -2.98
N ARG A 170 -35.84 -17.09 -3.38
CA ARG A 170 -36.91 -18.07 -3.60
C ARG A 170 -37.65 -18.44 -2.31
N TYR A 171 -36.96 -18.50 -1.16
CA TYR A 171 -37.59 -18.83 0.14
C TYR A 171 -38.20 -17.61 0.85
N LEU A 172 -37.58 -16.45 0.71
CA LEU A 172 -37.92 -15.21 1.41
C LEU A 172 -38.54 -14.17 0.46
N GLY A 173 -39.16 -14.60 -0.63
CA GLY A 173 -39.74 -13.72 -1.67
C GLY A 173 -40.86 -12.78 -1.21
N PHE A 174 -41.23 -12.82 0.08
CA PHE A 174 -42.09 -11.83 0.72
C PHE A 174 -41.34 -10.54 1.11
N LEU A 175 -40.00 -10.56 1.14
CA LEU A 175 -39.18 -9.38 1.44
C LEU A 175 -39.07 -8.44 0.23
N PRO A 176 -38.88 -7.13 0.45
CA PRO A 176 -38.67 -6.18 -0.65
C PRO A 176 -37.43 -6.52 -1.46
N ASN A 177 -37.50 -6.34 -2.79
CA ASN A 177 -36.36 -6.54 -3.71
C ASN A 177 -35.11 -5.73 -3.31
N ALA A 178 -35.30 -4.58 -2.65
CA ALA A 178 -34.21 -3.77 -2.12
C ALA A 178 -33.32 -4.56 -1.13
N VAL A 179 -33.92 -5.42 -0.30
CA VAL A 179 -33.18 -6.23 0.69
C VAL A 179 -32.28 -7.24 -0.01
N PHE A 180 -32.79 -7.92 -1.04
CA PHE A 180 -32.02 -8.86 -1.84
C PHE A 180 -30.95 -8.16 -2.67
N ALA A 181 -31.24 -6.97 -3.22
CA ALA A 181 -30.25 -6.17 -3.94
C ALA A 181 -29.08 -5.76 -3.03
N THR A 182 -29.36 -5.29 -1.82
CA THR A 182 -28.32 -4.99 -0.83
C THR A 182 -27.56 -6.25 -0.39
N GLY A 183 -28.25 -7.37 -0.19
CA GLY A 183 -27.63 -8.65 0.17
C GLY A 183 -26.64 -9.14 -0.90
N ARG A 184 -27.06 -9.08 -2.18
CA ARG A 184 -26.18 -9.35 -3.33
C ARG A 184 -24.94 -8.46 -3.27
N TYR A 185 -25.15 -7.15 -3.20
CA TYR A 185 -24.07 -6.16 -3.21
C TYR A 185 -23.03 -6.41 -2.10
N LEU A 186 -23.48 -6.67 -0.86
CA LEU A 186 -22.59 -6.92 0.27
C LEU A 186 -21.81 -8.22 0.12
N LEU A 187 -22.44 -9.29 -0.38
CA LEU A 187 -21.76 -10.56 -0.62
C LEU A 187 -20.68 -10.41 -1.68
N TYR A 188 -20.96 -9.70 -2.78
CA TYR A 188 -19.94 -9.39 -3.79
C TYR A 188 -18.76 -8.63 -3.23
N LEU A 189 -19.06 -7.51 -2.56
CA LEU A 189 -18.03 -6.65 -2.00
C LEU A 189 -17.12 -7.45 -1.06
N SER A 190 -17.70 -8.34 -0.25
CA SER A 190 -16.96 -9.18 0.67
C SER A 190 -16.07 -10.22 -0.04
N TYR A 191 -16.52 -10.78 -1.16
CA TYR A 191 -15.75 -11.75 -1.93
C TYR A 191 -14.58 -11.08 -2.66
N ASP A 192 -14.84 -10.00 -3.40
CA ASP A 192 -13.79 -9.28 -4.12
C ASP A 192 -12.74 -8.73 -3.14
N LEU A 193 -13.15 -8.17 -2.00
CA LEU A 193 -12.21 -7.74 -0.97
C LEU A 193 -11.36 -8.90 -0.42
N SER A 194 -11.93 -10.10 -0.28
CA SER A 194 -11.18 -11.26 0.20
C SER A 194 -10.13 -11.75 -0.80
N LEU A 195 -10.46 -11.70 -2.09
CA LEU A 195 -9.57 -12.10 -3.17
C LEU A 195 -8.44 -11.09 -3.38
N ILE A 196 -8.74 -9.79 -3.24
CA ILE A 196 -7.78 -8.71 -3.50
C ILE A 196 -6.89 -8.41 -2.28
N ALA A 197 -7.34 -8.75 -1.07
CA ALA A 197 -6.66 -8.45 0.19
C ALA A 197 -5.18 -8.89 0.23
N PRO A 198 -4.78 -10.12 -0.20
CA PRO A 198 -3.38 -10.51 -0.21
C PRO A 198 -2.52 -9.60 -1.10
N GLY A 199 -3.02 -9.19 -2.27
CA GLY A 199 -2.34 -8.28 -3.18
C GLY A 199 -2.14 -6.88 -2.57
N ILE A 200 -3.16 -6.36 -1.88
CA ILE A 200 -3.05 -5.07 -1.17
C ILE A 200 -2.02 -5.14 -0.04
N VAL A 201 -2.03 -6.22 0.75
CA VAL A 201 -1.08 -6.41 1.85
C VAL A 201 0.36 -6.52 1.32
N CYS A 202 0.57 -7.25 0.23
CA CYS A 202 1.90 -7.34 -0.38
C CYS A 202 2.36 -5.99 -0.95
N ASN A 203 1.47 -5.21 -1.58
CA ASN A 203 1.77 -3.84 -1.99
C ASN A 203 2.12 -2.94 -0.80
N LEU A 204 1.41 -3.07 0.32
CA LEU A 204 1.72 -2.33 1.55
C LEU A 204 3.09 -2.69 2.13
N PHE A 205 3.56 -3.93 1.97
CA PHE A 205 4.93 -4.28 2.36
C PHE A 205 5.99 -3.57 1.51
N GLN A 206 5.75 -3.35 0.22
CA GLN A 206 6.63 -2.51 -0.62
C GLN A 206 6.67 -1.07 -0.10
N VAL A 207 5.49 -0.53 0.21
CA VAL A 207 5.34 0.82 0.79
C VAL A 207 6.01 0.91 2.15
N MET A 208 5.97 -0.15 2.97
CA MET A 208 6.63 -0.22 4.28
C MET A 208 8.14 -0.08 4.15
N ILE A 209 8.76 -0.79 3.21
CA ILE A 209 10.21 -0.71 2.95
C ILE A 209 10.57 0.72 2.50
N LEU A 210 9.83 1.27 1.54
CA LEU A 210 10.09 2.61 1.02
C LEU A 210 9.81 3.71 2.04
N THR A 211 8.83 3.54 2.92
CA THR A 211 8.60 4.48 4.03
C THR A 211 9.78 4.49 4.98
N GLY A 212 10.32 3.32 5.33
CA GLY A 212 11.53 3.21 6.15
C GLY A 212 12.73 3.90 5.51
N LEU A 213 12.94 3.67 4.20
CA LEU A 213 14.00 4.32 3.43
C LEU A 213 13.80 5.84 3.34
N ALA A 214 12.59 6.30 3.02
CA ALA A 214 12.28 7.72 2.88
C ALA A 214 12.45 8.47 4.20
N VAL A 215 12.04 7.86 5.32
CA VAL A 215 12.25 8.41 6.67
C VAL A 215 13.74 8.48 7.01
N ALA A 216 14.51 7.44 6.71
CA ALA A 216 15.95 7.41 6.94
C ALA A 216 16.69 8.50 6.15
N LEU A 217 16.40 8.61 4.86
CA LEU A 217 17.06 9.57 3.96
C LEU A 217 16.64 11.02 4.24
N ALA A 218 15.41 11.27 4.66
CA ALA A 218 14.93 12.63 5.01
C ALA A 218 15.70 13.28 6.17
N THR A 219 16.45 12.51 6.96
CA THR A 219 17.27 13.04 8.06
C THR A 219 18.46 13.89 7.60
N ARG A 220 18.96 13.65 6.38
CA ARG A 220 20.11 14.37 5.80
C ARG A 220 19.88 14.94 4.40
N LEU A 221 18.91 14.41 3.66
CA LEU A 221 18.67 14.83 2.29
C LEU A 221 17.48 15.79 2.20
N PRO A 222 17.54 16.84 1.36
CA PRO A 222 16.40 17.66 1.03
C PRO A 222 15.26 16.82 0.43
N VAL A 223 14.01 17.28 0.62
CA VAL A 223 12.79 16.59 0.15
C VAL A 223 12.88 16.11 -1.29
N VAL A 224 13.34 16.97 -2.21
CA VAL A 224 13.44 16.66 -3.64
C VAL A 224 14.43 15.51 -3.90
N VAL A 225 15.60 15.54 -3.26
CA VAL A 225 16.64 14.52 -3.44
C VAL A 225 16.17 13.19 -2.86
N ASN A 226 15.54 13.21 -1.69
CA ASN A 226 14.97 12.01 -1.06
C ASN A 226 13.92 11.35 -1.97
N LEU A 227 13.01 12.14 -2.54
CA LEU A 227 11.97 11.66 -3.44
C LEU A 227 12.56 10.99 -4.69
N VAL A 228 13.55 11.62 -5.33
CA VAL A 228 14.21 11.07 -6.52
C VAL A 228 14.90 9.74 -6.21
N ILE A 229 15.59 9.62 -5.06
CA ILE A 229 16.27 8.39 -4.66
C ILE A 229 15.27 7.28 -4.36
N CYS A 230 14.20 7.57 -3.59
CA CYS A 230 13.19 6.57 -3.27
C CYS A 230 12.47 6.05 -4.53
N LEU A 231 12.11 6.94 -5.45
CA LEU A 231 11.51 6.54 -6.73
C LEU A 231 12.47 5.72 -7.59
N SER A 232 13.75 6.11 -7.66
CA SER A 232 14.78 5.36 -8.39
C SER A 232 14.97 3.97 -7.81
N VAL A 233 15.05 3.85 -6.48
CA VAL A 233 15.17 2.56 -5.77
C VAL A 233 13.95 1.67 -6.05
N PHE A 234 12.74 2.24 -6.04
CA PHE A 234 11.53 1.50 -6.37
C PHE A 234 11.53 0.98 -7.82
N ILE A 235 11.79 1.86 -8.79
CA ILE A 235 11.79 1.51 -10.21
C ILE A 235 12.88 0.46 -10.49
N ILE A 236 14.12 0.69 -10.03
CA ILE A 236 15.22 -0.24 -10.25
C ILE A 236 14.94 -1.57 -9.54
N GLY A 237 14.44 -1.54 -8.29
CA GLY A 237 14.13 -2.77 -7.55
C GLY A 237 13.03 -3.62 -8.18
N ARG A 238 12.03 -2.99 -8.82
CA ARG A 238 11.01 -3.71 -9.60
C ARG A 238 11.53 -4.19 -10.95
N LEU A 239 12.40 -3.43 -11.63
CA LEU A 239 12.93 -3.85 -12.93
C LEU A 239 14.13 -4.80 -12.85
N ALA A 240 14.81 -4.88 -11.70
CA ALA A 240 16.05 -5.65 -11.54
C ALA A 240 15.91 -7.11 -11.99
N HIS A 241 14.80 -7.77 -11.64
CA HIS A 241 14.55 -9.16 -12.07
C HIS A 241 14.44 -9.30 -13.59
N ILE A 242 13.75 -8.36 -14.26
CA ILE A 242 13.58 -8.36 -15.72
C ILE A 242 14.95 -8.18 -16.39
N VAL A 243 15.77 -7.26 -15.89
CA VAL A 243 17.12 -7.02 -16.44
C VAL A 243 18.01 -8.25 -16.26
N VAL A 244 18.03 -8.87 -15.08
CA VAL A 244 18.79 -10.12 -14.84
C VAL A 244 18.33 -11.23 -15.77
N TYR A 245 17.02 -11.41 -15.91
CA TYR A 245 16.42 -12.46 -16.75
C TYR A 245 16.77 -12.29 -18.23
N GLN A 246 16.69 -11.06 -18.77
CA GLN A 246 16.95 -10.77 -20.18
C GLN A 246 18.45 -10.69 -20.51
N SER A 247 19.29 -10.33 -19.55
CA SER A 247 20.74 -10.25 -19.73
C SER A 247 21.47 -11.59 -19.62
N SER A 248 20.77 -12.67 -19.25
CA SER A 248 21.37 -13.99 -19.09
C SER A 248 22.15 -14.43 -20.34
N PRO A 249 23.39 -14.94 -20.20
CA PRO A 249 24.20 -15.45 -21.31
C PRO A 249 23.48 -16.54 -22.13
N GLU A 250 22.62 -17.33 -21.49
CA GLU A 250 21.81 -18.37 -22.14
C GLU A 250 20.81 -17.80 -23.18
N ARG A 251 20.46 -16.52 -23.05
CA ARG A 251 19.56 -15.81 -23.98
C ARG A 251 20.30 -14.93 -24.98
N GLY A 252 21.63 -15.05 -25.08
CA GLY A 252 22.45 -14.17 -25.90
C GLY A 252 22.57 -12.76 -25.33
N GLY A 253 22.28 -12.57 -24.04
CA GLY A 253 22.44 -11.30 -23.34
C GLY A 253 23.92 -10.96 -23.10
N ASN A 254 24.20 -9.66 -22.89
CA ASN A 254 25.57 -9.20 -22.60
C ASN A 254 25.99 -9.63 -21.18
N PRO A 255 27.09 -10.42 -21.03
CA PRO A 255 27.54 -10.89 -19.72
C PRO A 255 27.86 -9.76 -18.73
N LEU A 256 28.38 -8.62 -19.21
CA LEU A 256 28.69 -7.49 -18.33
C LEU A 256 27.41 -6.88 -17.72
N VAL A 257 26.37 -6.73 -18.54
CA VAL A 257 25.06 -6.23 -18.09
C VAL A 257 24.44 -7.22 -17.10
N HIS A 258 24.63 -8.53 -17.30
CA HIS A 258 24.14 -9.57 -16.39
C HIS A 258 24.79 -9.47 -15.01
N VAL A 259 26.11 -9.35 -14.94
CA VAL A 259 26.83 -9.20 -13.67
C VAL A 259 26.40 -7.91 -12.95
N MET A 260 26.31 -6.79 -13.67
CA MET A 260 25.83 -5.54 -13.07
C MET A 260 24.39 -5.67 -12.55
N ALA A 261 23.50 -6.30 -13.32
CA ALA A 261 22.12 -6.52 -12.92
C ALA A 261 22.00 -7.40 -11.67
N GLN A 262 22.84 -8.43 -11.54
CA GLN A 262 22.89 -9.29 -10.36
C GLN A 262 23.33 -8.52 -9.11
N ILE A 263 24.31 -7.63 -9.23
CA ILE A 263 24.75 -6.78 -8.11
C ILE A 263 23.59 -5.91 -7.62
N PHE A 264 22.90 -5.21 -8.53
CA PHE A 264 21.74 -4.40 -8.17
C PHE A 264 20.59 -5.22 -7.58
N ALA A 265 20.31 -6.39 -8.16
CA ALA A 265 19.25 -7.29 -7.67
C ALA A 265 19.55 -7.88 -6.27
N THR A 266 20.83 -7.96 -5.89
CA THR A 266 21.24 -8.46 -4.57
C THR A 266 21.16 -7.37 -3.50
N ILE A 267 21.50 -6.12 -3.86
CA ILE A 267 21.53 -5.00 -2.91
C ILE A 267 20.13 -4.42 -2.68
N LEU A 268 19.34 -4.26 -3.74
CA LEU A 268 18.04 -3.62 -3.66
C LEU A 268 16.99 -4.61 -3.13
N PRO A 269 15.97 -4.12 -2.40
CA PRO A 269 14.82 -4.94 -2.05
C PRO A 269 14.13 -5.38 -3.35
N GLY A 270 14.08 -6.69 -3.59
CA GLY A 270 13.42 -7.25 -4.77
C GLY A 270 11.91 -7.04 -4.72
N PHE A 271 11.43 -5.85 -5.11
CA PHE A 271 10.01 -5.47 -5.03
C PHE A 271 9.08 -6.42 -5.82
N ASN A 272 9.62 -7.17 -6.78
CA ASN A 272 8.88 -8.19 -7.52
C ASN A 272 8.34 -9.33 -6.65
N TYR A 273 9.03 -9.68 -5.56
CA TYR A 273 8.53 -10.71 -4.63
C TYR A 273 7.29 -10.28 -3.86
N PHE A 274 6.91 -9.01 -3.95
CA PHE A 274 5.73 -8.45 -3.32
C PHE A 274 4.63 -8.15 -4.35
N ASP A 275 4.91 -8.33 -5.65
CA ASP A 275 3.94 -8.07 -6.70
C ASP A 275 3.08 -9.31 -6.93
N MET A 276 1.90 -9.32 -6.34
CA MET A 276 0.93 -10.41 -6.47
C MET A 276 -0.22 -10.04 -7.41
N THR A 277 -0.02 -9.03 -8.25
CA THR A 277 -1.05 -8.51 -9.16
C THR A 277 -1.55 -9.62 -10.08
N ASP A 278 -0.65 -10.39 -10.70
CA ASP A 278 -1.02 -11.45 -11.64
C ASP A 278 -1.83 -12.59 -10.98
N ALA A 279 -1.44 -13.04 -9.78
CA ALA A 279 -2.19 -14.10 -9.10
C ALA A 279 -3.56 -13.62 -8.62
N THR A 280 -3.64 -12.38 -8.11
CA THR A 280 -4.88 -11.76 -7.67
C THR A 280 -5.86 -11.59 -8.84
N ILE A 281 -5.34 -11.21 -10.01
CA ILE A 281 -6.11 -11.08 -11.25
C ILE A 281 -6.55 -12.44 -11.79
N ALA A 282 -5.69 -13.45 -11.71
CA ALA A 282 -5.98 -14.80 -12.17
C ALA A 282 -7.02 -15.53 -11.29
N GLY A 283 -7.43 -14.94 -10.17
CA GLY A 283 -8.34 -15.57 -9.22
C GLY A 283 -7.68 -16.72 -8.44
N ILE A 284 -6.35 -16.73 -8.37
CA ILE A 284 -5.60 -17.75 -7.64
C ILE A 284 -5.58 -17.34 -6.18
N ASP A 285 -6.12 -18.19 -5.30
CA ASP A 285 -6.08 -17.96 -3.86
C ASP A 285 -4.63 -17.94 -3.37
N VAL A 286 -4.20 -16.77 -2.91
CA VAL A 286 -2.85 -16.56 -2.37
C VAL A 286 -2.80 -17.05 -0.92
N PRO A 287 -1.92 -18.01 -0.58
CA PRO A 287 -1.83 -18.52 0.77
C PRO A 287 -1.32 -17.45 1.76
N TRP A 288 -2.16 -17.07 2.71
CA TRP A 288 -1.82 -16.10 3.76
C TRP A 288 -0.68 -16.57 4.68
N GLY A 289 -0.69 -17.85 5.05
CA GLY A 289 0.24 -18.39 6.05
C GLY A 289 1.64 -18.67 5.51
N ASP A 290 1.73 -19.20 4.30
CA ASP A 290 3.01 -19.55 3.70
C ASP A 290 3.59 -18.34 2.96
N TYR A 291 2.94 -17.88 1.90
CA TYR A 291 3.51 -16.83 1.07
C TYR A 291 3.55 -15.45 1.75
N VAL A 292 2.40 -14.94 2.19
CA VAL A 292 2.30 -13.55 2.70
C VAL A 292 3.16 -13.35 3.95
N LEU A 293 3.27 -14.37 4.82
CA LEU A 293 4.11 -14.32 6.00
C LEU A 293 5.62 -14.25 5.64
N HIS A 294 6.10 -15.11 4.74
CA HIS A 294 7.51 -15.10 4.33
C HIS A 294 7.90 -13.75 3.72
N VAL A 295 7.04 -13.21 2.86
CA VAL A 295 7.22 -11.90 2.24
C VAL A 295 7.15 -10.77 3.28
N GLY A 296 6.25 -10.86 4.25
CA GLY A 296 6.16 -9.90 5.36
C GLY A 296 7.40 -9.90 6.25
N VAL A 297 8.01 -11.07 6.51
CA VAL A 297 9.29 -11.17 7.22
C VAL A 297 10.39 -10.47 6.43
N HIS A 298 10.45 -10.69 5.11
CA HIS A 298 11.42 -10.01 4.25
C HIS A 298 11.27 -8.49 4.33
N ALA A 299 10.04 -7.97 4.20
CA ALA A 299 9.83 -6.53 4.32
C ALA A 299 10.21 -5.98 5.69
N THR A 300 9.88 -6.69 6.77
CA THR A 300 10.24 -6.28 8.13
C THR A 300 11.76 -6.17 8.30
N VAL A 301 12.53 -7.12 7.76
CA VAL A 301 14.00 -7.09 7.79
C VAL A 301 14.55 -5.90 7.01
N TYR A 302 14.10 -5.67 5.78
CA TYR A 302 14.56 -4.52 4.97
C TYR A 302 14.17 -3.18 5.59
N THR A 303 12.97 -3.05 6.14
CA THR A 303 12.54 -1.87 6.88
C THR A 303 13.40 -1.64 8.12
N ALA A 304 13.71 -2.69 8.88
CA ALA A 304 14.58 -2.58 10.05
C ALA A 304 16.00 -2.12 9.66
N ILE A 305 16.56 -2.66 8.59
CA ILE A 305 17.87 -2.22 8.04
C ILE A 305 17.81 -0.75 7.65
N ALA A 306 16.77 -0.32 6.92
CA ALA A 306 16.60 1.08 6.51
C ALA A 306 16.49 2.02 7.72
N LEU A 307 15.71 1.66 8.73
CA LEU A 307 15.56 2.47 9.95
C LEU A 307 16.84 2.51 10.78
N LEU A 308 17.57 1.39 10.91
CA LEU A 308 18.89 1.37 11.57
C LEU A 308 19.89 2.26 10.85
N PHE A 309 19.92 2.21 9.51
CA PHE A 309 20.72 3.13 8.71
C PHE A 309 20.33 4.58 8.97
N GLY A 310 19.04 4.89 9.02
CA GLY A 310 18.54 6.23 9.39
C GLY A 310 18.94 6.67 10.79
N LEU A 311 18.99 5.76 11.77
CA LEU A 311 19.44 6.07 13.12
C LEU A 311 20.92 6.42 13.18
N ILE A 312 21.77 5.66 12.48
CA ILE A 312 23.22 5.95 12.36
C ILE A 312 23.39 7.33 11.70
N LEU A 313 22.66 7.56 10.60
CA LEU A 313 22.71 8.82 9.86
C LEU A 313 22.25 10.01 10.72
N PHE A 314 21.33 9.78 11.64
CA PHE A 314 20.83 10.81 12.55
C PHE A 314 21.73 10.99 13.78
N GLU A 315 22.56 10.02 14.16
CA GLU A 315 23.52 10.13 15.27
C GLU A 315 24.65 11.13 14.95
N ASP A 316 25.28 11.05 13.76
CA ASP A 316 26.39 11.97 13.41
C ASP A 316 25.95 13.40 13.06
N ARG A 317 24.64 13.68 13.06
CA ARG A 317 24.15 15.06 12.94
C ARG A 317 24.31 15.74 14.30
N ASP A 318 25.52 16.20 14.57
CA ASP A 318 25.80 17.10 15.69
C ASP A 318 24.98 18.38 15.50
N VAL A 319 23.94 18.50 16.31
CA VAL A 319 23.25 19.75 16.59
C VAL A 319 24.21 20.63 17.39
N ALA A 320 25.09 21.34 16.68
CA ALA A 320 25.82 22.49 17.18
C ALA A 320 24.99 23.77 16.97
#